data_AF-A0A2N9NSD5-F1
#
_entry.id   AF-A0A2N9NSD5-F1
#
_cell.length_a   1.000
_cell.length_b   1.000
_cell.length_c   1.000
_cell.angle_alpha   90.00
_cell.angle_beta   90.00
_cell.angle_gamma   90.00
#
_symmetry.space_group_name_H-M   'P 1'
#
loop_
_entity.id
_entity.type
_entity.pdbx_description
1 polymer ?
#
loop_
_entity_poly.entity_id
_entity_poly.type
_entity_poly.pdbx_seq_one_letter_code
_entity_poly.pdbx_strand_id
1 'polypeptide(L)'
;MSYATVQEVFCQLRKHLSWPVPGWRLHDRRHTFAVNCLVRWYRQGVNVDQKILGLSTYLGHVRPRDTYWYLSAVPQLMALVQARWQNSQP
;
A
#
# COMPACT_ATOMS: atom_id res chain seq x y z
N MET A 1 -2.99 12.93 -19.43
CA MET A 1 -4.26 12.27 -19.04
C MET A 1 -4.64 12.79 -17.66
N SER A 2 -5.86 13.31 -17.46
CA SER A 2 -6.23 13.89 -16.15
C SER A 2 -6.61 12.80 -15.16
N TYR A 3 -6.37 13.06 -13.87
CA TYR A 3 -6.77 12.16 -12.78
C TYR A 3 -8.29 11.89 -12.77
N ALA A 4 -9.09 12.87 -13.16
CA ALA A 4 -10.55 12.75 -13.28
C ALA A 4 -10.96 11.71 -14.32
N THR A 5 -10.35 11.71 -15.51
CA THR A 5 -10.65 10.74 -16.58
C THR A 5 -10.37 9.30 -16.13
N VAL A 6 -9.26 9.08 -15.42
CA VAL A 6 -8.91 7.75 -14.89
C VAL A 6 -9.91 7.28 -13.84
N GLN A 7 -10.34 8.19 -12.95
CA GLN A 7 -11.31 7.87 -11.91
C GLN A 7 -12.71 7.57 -12.50
N GLU A 8 -13.07 8.24 -13.59
CA GLU A 8 -14.34 8.04 -14.29
C GLU A 8 -14.38 6.70 -15.01
N VAL A 9 -13.32 6.34 -15.75
CA VAL A 9 -13.16 5.01 -16.36
C VAL A 9 -13.18 3.91 -15.29
N PHE A 10 -12.49 4.11 -14.16
CA PHE A 10 -12.52 3.17 -13.05
C PHE A 10 -13.94 2.98 -12.48
N CYS A 11 -14.71 4.07 -12.37
CA CYS A 11 -16.10 4.02 -11.92
C CYS A 11 -16.97 3.20 -12.89
N GLN A 12 -16.78 3.36 -14.19
CA GLN A 12 -17.48 2.56 -15.21
C GLN A 12 -17.12 1.08 -15.11
N LEU A 13 -15.83 0.73 -15.04
CA LEU A 13 -15.38 -0.65 -14.89
C LEU A 13 -15.94 -1.32 -13.64
N ARG A 14 -16.01 -0.59 -12.51
CA ARG A 14 -16.57 -1.09 -11.26
C ARG A 14 -18.05 -1.47 -11.39
N LYS A 15 -18.84 -0.68 -12.14
CA LYS A 15 -20.24 -0.97 -12.43
C LYS A 15 -20.38 -2.22 -13.30
N HIS A 16 -19.52 -2.38 -14.30
CA HIS A 16 -19.55 -3.55 -15.20
C HIS A 16 -19.13 -4.86 -14.51
N LEU A 17 -18.23 -4.80 -13.53
CA LEU A 17 -17.76 -5.98 -12.79
C LEU A 17 -18.62 -6.31 -11.55
N SER A 18 -19.74 -5.61 -11.33
CA SER A 18 -20.63 -5.79 -10.16
C SER A 18 -19.89 -5.74 -8.82
N TRP A 19 -18.92 -4.84 -8.68
CA TRP A 19 -18.09 -4.79 -7.47
C TRP A 19 -18.93 -4.35 -6.25
N PRO A 20 -18.94 -5.12 -5.15
CA PRO A 20 -19.91 -4.94 -4.06
C PRO A 20 -19.69 -3.73 -3.14
N VAL A 21 -18.67 -2.89 -3.36
CA VAL A 21 -18.30 -1.81 -2.43
C VAL A 21 -18.47 -0.42 -3.05
N PRO A 22 -19.56 0.31 -2.71
CA PRO A 22 -19.76 1.73 -3.01
C PRO A 22 -18.59 2.58 -2.48
N GLY A 23 -18.13 3.54 -3.29
CA GLY A 23 -17.17 4.56 -2.83
C GLY A 23 -15.69 4.16 -2.81
N TRP A 24 -15.33 2.92 -3.15
CA TRP A 24 -13.93 2.54 -3.34
C TRP A 24 -13.28 3.35 -4.46
N ARG A 25 -12.28 4.15 -4.11
CA ARG A 25 -11.48 4.97 -5.01
C ARG A 25 -10.35 4.13 -5.60
N LEU A 26 -9.84 4.53 -6.76
CA LEU A 26 -8.68 3.88 -7.35
C LEU A 26 -7.45 3.91 -6.40
N HIS A 27 -7.33 4.98 -5.61
CA HIS A 27 -6.31 5.09 -4.57
C HIS A 27 -6.41 4.02 -3.49
N ASP A 28 -7.59 3.49 -3.20
CA ASP A 28 -7.76 2.47 -2.17
C ASP A 28 -7.09 1.16 -2.61
N ARG A 29 -7.13 0.82 -3.91
CA ARG A 29 -6.39 -0.34 -4.44
C ARG A 29 -4.88 -0.13 -4.38
N ARG A 30 -4.40 1.07 -4.70
CA ARG A 30 -2.98 1.42 -4.56
C ARG A 30 -2.55 1.29 -3.10
N HIS A 31 -3.39 1.74 -2.18
CA HIS A 31 -3.17 1.60 -0.75
C HIS A 31 -3.12 0.14 -0.33
N THR A 32 -4.18 -0.64 -0.58
CA THR A 32 -4.23 -2.07 -0.24
C THR A 32 -3.05 -2.86 -0.83
N PHE A 33 -2.66 -2.58 -2.07
CA PHE A 33 -1.50 -3.22 -2.70
C PHE A 33 -0.20 -2.91 -1.96
N ALA A 34 0.08 -1.62 -1.69
CA ALA A 34 1.27 -1.19 -0.96
C ALA A 34 1.34 -1.84 0.44
N VAL A 35 0.22 -1.83 1.17
CA VAL A 35 0.11 -2.44 2.49
C VAL A 35 0.41 -3.94 2.44
N ASN A 36 -0.19 -4.67 1.51
CA ASN A 36 0.04 -6.11 1.39
C ASN A 36 1.50 -6.45 1.05
N CYS A 37 2.15 -5.68 0.17
CA CYS A 37 3.57 -5.83 -0.13
C CYS A 37 4.43 -5.64 1.13
N LEU A 38 4.20 -4.55 1.87
CA LEU A 38 4.96 -4.25 3.07
C LEU A 38 4.75 -5.31 4.16
N VAL A 39 3.51 -5.69 4.46
CA VAL A 39 3.20 -6.75 5.45
C VAL A 39 3.87 -8.07 5.07
N ARG A 40 3.83 -8.45 3.79
CA ARG A 40 4.50 -9.65 3.29
C ARG A 40 6.01 -9.59 3.51
N TRP A 41 6.64 -8.48 3.16
CA TRP A 41 8.09 -8.29 3.34
C TRP A 41 8.49 -8.31 4.80
N TYR A 42 7.71 -7.67 5.67
CA TYR A 42 7.94 -7.71 7.12
C TYR A 42 7.89 -9.14 7.67
N ARG A 43 6.88 -9.92 7.27
CA ARG A 43 6.73 -11.33 7.67
C ARG A 43 7.87 -12.20 7.15
N GLN A 44 8.39 -11.89 5.97
CA GLN A 44 9.52 -12.61 5.36
C GLN A 44 10.88 -12.17 5.90
N GLY A 45 10.95 -11.13 6.74
CA GLY A 45 12.21 -10.60 7.28
C GLY A 45 13.14 -9.99 6.24
N VAL A 46 12.66 -9.69 5.04
CA VAL A 46 13.46 -9.03 3.99
C VAL A 46 13.68 -7.57 4.31
N ASN A 47 14.85 -7.05 3.91
CA ASN A 47 15.18 -5.64 4.05
C ASN A 47 14.22 -4.78 3.20
N VAL A 48 13.34 -4.06 3.87
CA VAL A 48 12.30 -3.24 3.23
C VAL A 48 12.91 -2.03 2.52
N ASP A 49 13.98 -1.45 3.07
CA ASP A 49 14.65 -0.28 2.50
C ASP A 49 15.22 -0.59 1.11
N GLN A 50 15.70 -1.81 0.88
CA GLN A 50 16.19 -2.25 -0.43
C GLN A 50 15.06 -2.43 -1.47
N LYS A 51 13.81 -2.65 -1.03
CA LYS A 51 12.67 -2.91 -1.92
C LYS A 51 11.75 -1.71 -2.13
N ILE A 52 11.86 -0.70 -1.28
CA ILE A 52 10.93 0.44 -1.27
C ILE A 52 11.05 1.31 -2.53
N LEU A 53 12.24 1.39 -3.13
CA LEU A 53 12.45 2.10 -4.39
C LEU A 53 11.68 1.44 -5.54
N GLY A 54 11.72 0.11 -5.61
CA GLY A 54 10.94 -0.67 -6.58
C GLY A 54 9.44 -0.50 -6.39
N LEU A 55 8.97 -0.52 -5.13
CA LEU A 55 7.56 -0.27 -4.80
C LEU A 55 7.12 1.15 -5.17
N SER A 56 7.97 2.15 -4.89
CA SER A 56 7.74 3.55 -5.24
C SER A 56 7.58 3.73 -6.75
N THR A 57 8.46 3.10 -7.52
CA THR A 57 8.41 3.12 -8.99
C THR A 57 7.12 2.46 -9.50
N TYR A 58 6.75 1.30 -8.95
CA TYR A 58 5.52 0.59 -9.32
C TYR A 58 4.25 1.42 -9.03
N LEU A 59 4.22 2.12 -7.90
CA LEU A 59 3.10 2.97 -7.51
C LEU A 59 3.05 4.29 -8.31
N GLY A 60 4.12 4.62 -9.04
CA GLY A 60 4.26 5.89 -9.76
C GLY A 60 4.54 7.07 -8.81
N HIS A 61 5.12 6.82 -7.63
CA HIS A 61 5.54 7.89 -6.74
C HIS A 61 6.83 8.52 -7.26
N VAL A 62 6.85 9.85 -7.32
CA VAL A 62 8.02 10.62 -7.72
C VAL A 62 9.12 10.52 -6.66
N ARG A 63 8.75 10.38 -5.38
CA ARG A 63 9.70 10.27 -4.27
C ARG A 63 9.45 8.99 -3.46
N PRO A 64 10.50 8.22 -3.13
CA PRO A 64 10.39 7.06 -2.24
C PRO A 64 9.78 7.38 -0.88
N ARG A 65 9.94 8.62 -0.40
CA ARG A 65 9.35 9.11 0.85
C ARG A 65 7.82 8.99 0.89
N ASP A 66 7.16 9.19 -0.25
CA ASP A 66 5.71 9.09 -0.35
C ASP A 66 5.26 7.61 -0.16
N THR A 67 6.14 6.64 -0.48
CA THR A 67 5.96 5.22 -0.18
C THR A 67 6.29 4.88 1.27
N TYR A 68 7.28 5.54 1.89
CA TYR A 68 7.59 5.35 3.32
C TYR A 68 6.42 5.72 4.24
N TRP A 69 5.55 6.64 3.83
CA TRP A 69 4.35 6.99 4.60
C TRP A 69 3.46 5.77 4.92
N TYR A 70 3.45 4.75 4.05
CA TYR A 70 2.72 3.51 4.27
C TYR A 70 3.31 2.63 5.38
N LEU A 71 4.58 2.80 5.75
CA LEU A 71 5.16 2.11 6.90
C LEU A 71 4.61 2.65 8.23
N SER A 72 4.38 3.96 8.30
CA SER A 72 3.85 4.63 9.48
C SER A 72 2.32 4.61 9.57
N ALA A 73 1.61 4.51 8.44
CA ALA A 73 0.16 4.68 8.39
C ALA A 73 -0.65 3.36 8.49
N VAL A 74 0.00 2.20 8.62
CA VAL A 74 -0.66 0.90 8.63
C VAL A 74 -0.71 0.34 10.05
N PRO A 75 -1.90 0.26 10.67
CA PRO A 75 -2.06 -0.27 12.03
C PRO A 75 -1.53 -1.71 12.18
N GLN A 76 -1.67 -2.53 11.14
CA GLN A 76 -1.17 -3.91 11.13
C GLN A 76 0.36 -3.98 11.17
N LEU A 77 1.06 -3.00 10.60
CA LEU A 77 2.52 -2.89 10.68
C LEU A 77 2.96 -2.43 12.06
N MET A 78 2.24 -1.49 12.68
CA MET A 78 2.50 -1.10 14.07
C MET A 78 2.37 -2.29 15.03
N ALA A 79 1.33 -3.12 14.89
CA ALA A 79 1.18 -4.34 15.70
C ALA A 79 2.33 -5.34 15.49
N LEU A 80 2.79 -5.51 14.24
CA LEU A 80 3.93 -6.38 13.92
C LEU A 80 5.25 -5.83 14.47
N VAL A 81 5.47 -4.52 14.39
CA VAL A 81 6.65 -3.85 14.94
C VAL A 81 6.66 -3.94 16.46
N GLN A 82 5.52 -3.73 17.12
CA GLN A 82 5.37 -3.88 18.57
C GLN A 82 5.70 -5.31 19.02
N ALA A 83 5.16 -6.32 18.34
CA ALA A 83 5.47 -7.72 18.63
C ALA A 83 6.96 -8.05 18.46
N ARG A 84 7.60 -7.50 17.41
CA ARG A 84 9.05 -7.65 17.19
C ARG A 84 9.86 -6.97 18.29
N TRP A 85 9.46 -5.78 18.70
CA TRP A 85 10.13 -5.02 19.76
C TRP A 85 10.06 -5.73 21.11
N GLN A 86 8.89 -6.27 21.47
CA GLN A 86 8.72 -7.10 22.68
C GLN A 86 9.60 -8.35 22.65
N ASN A 87 9.74 -9.01 21.49
CA ASN A 87 10.62 -10.18 21.34
C ASN A 87 12.12 -9.83 21.23
N SER A 88 12.47 -8.55 21.13
CA SER A 88 13.87 -8.07 21.01
C SER A 88 14.36 -7.38 22.28
N GLN A 89 13.51 -7.25 23.31
CA GLN A 89 13.91 -6.81 24.65
C GLN A 89 14.37 -8.04 25.44
N PRO A 90 15.52 -7.99 26.15
CA PRO A 90 16.04 -9.10 26.96
C PRO A 90 15.17 -9.41 28.18
#